data_AF-A0A0D0GCE1-F1
#
_entry.id   AF-A0A0D0GCE1-F1
#
_cell.length_a   1.000
_cell.length_b   1.000
_cell.length_c   1.000
_cell.angle_alpha   90.00
_cell.angle_beta   90.00
_cell.angle_gamma   90.00
#
_symmetry.space_group_name_H-M   'P 1'
#
loop_
_entity.id
_entity.type
_entity.pdbx_description
1 polymer ?
#
loop_
_entity_poly.entity_id
_entity_poly.type
_entity_poly.pdbx_seq_one_letter_code
_entity_poly.pdbx_strand_id
1 'polypeptide(L)'
;MNELKNIIYNCRKATFLIEKKQITALTLREKVELRIHLTGCSFCRLFQKQSIGINKMVHELFHSAVHKDIRLDDDYKKKLQERIEEQLDKN
;
A
#
# COMPACT_ATOMS: atom_id res chain seq x y z
N MET A 1 14.62 24.54 16.81
CA MET A 1 13.62 23.70 17.54
C MET A 1 14.12 22.27 17.56
N ASN A 2 13.91 21.53 18.66
CA ASN A 2 14.39 20.15 18.80
C ASN A 2 13.65 19.21 17.82
N GLU A 3 14.37 18.48 16.97
CA GLU A 3 13.82 17.52 15.99
C GLU A 3 12.86 16.51 16.64
N LEU A 4 13.18 16.05 17.86
CA LEU A 4 12.33 15.11 18.58
C LEU A 4 10.95 15.70 18.92
N LYS A 5 10.92 16.99 19.27
CA LYS A 5 9.66 17.72 19.54
C LYS A 5 8.81 17.79 18.27
N ASN A 6 9.43 18.02 17.12
CA ASN A 6 8.73 18.03 15.84
C ASN A 6 8.15 16.66 15.48
N ILE A 7 8.80 15.56 15.86
CA ILE A 7 8.25 14.21 15.63
C ILE A 7 7.05 13.95 16.56
N ILE A 8 7.17 14.26 17.84
CA ILE A 8 6.15 13.96 18.86
C ILE A 8 4.85 14.74 18.60
N TYR A 9 4.93 16.04 18.25
CA TYR A 9 3.76 16.91 18.17
C TYR A 9 3.24 17.17 16.75
N ASN A 10 3.65 16.36 15.76
CA ASN A 10 3.25 16.52 14.37
C ASN A 10 2.35 15.37 13.88
N CYS A 11 1.08 15.39 14.28
CA CYS A 11 0.09 14.42 13.82
C CYS A 11 -0.06 14.41 12.30
N ARG A 12 0.11 15.55 11.62
CA ARG A 12 0.02 15.65 10.15
C ARG A 12 1.06 14.77 9.46
N LYS A 13 2.31 14.81 9.93
CA LYS A 13 3.38 13.94 9.39
C LYS A 13 3.12 12.48 9.75
N ALA A 14 2.64 12.21 10.96
CA ALA A 14 2.33 10.85 11.39
C ALA A 14 1.22 10.20 10.54
N THR A 15 0.10 10.89 10.30
CA THR A 15 -0.98 10.39 9.45
C THR A 15 -0.51 10.19 8.02
N PHE A 16 0.30 11.11 7.48
CA PHE A 16 0.94 10.91 6.17
C PHE A 16 1.79 9.63 6.11
N LEU A 17 2.64 9.38 7.11
CA LEU A 17 3.47 8.16 7.13
C LEU A 17 2.64 6.88 7.35
N ILE A 18 1.50 6.96 8.04
CA ILE A 18 0.53 5.87 8.20
C ILE A 18 -0.13 5.48 6.88
N GLU A 19 -0.47 6.46 6.04
CA GLU A 19 -1.02 6.18 4.71
C GLU A 19 0.09 5.71 3.75
N LYS A 20 1.23 6.41 3.75
CA LYS A 20 2.38 6.06 2.89
C LYS A 20 2.78 4.60 3.07
N LYS A 21 2.87 4.10 4.31
CA LYS A 21 3.29 2.71 4.58
C LYS A 21 2.32 1.63 4.07
N GLN A 22 1.09 2.00 3.75
CA GLN A 22 0.09 1.06 3.19
C GLN A 22 0.18 0.98 1.66
N ILE A 23 0.80 1.98 1.02
CA ILE A 23 0.96 2.05 -0.44
C ILE A 23 2.39 1.68 -0.85
N THR A 24 3.39 2.06 -0.05
CA THR A 24 4.80 1.87 -0.35
C THR A 24 5.64 1.71 0.94
N ALA A 25 6.88 1.26 0.79
CA ALA A 25 7.78 1.15 1.92
C ALA A 25 8.18 2.53 2.47
N LEU A 26 8.22 2.64 3.81
CA LEU A 26 8.86 3.77 4.48
C LEU A 26 10.38 3.60 4.48
N THR A 27 11.10 4.72 4.40
CA THR A 27 12.54 4.76 4.69
C THR A 27 12.80 4.42 6.16
N LEU A 28 14.04 4.05 6.51
CA LEU A 28 14.40 3.73 7.89
C LEU A 28 14.12 4.89 8.85
N ARG A 29 14.45 6.12 8.44
CA ARG A 29 14.16 7.33 9.22
C ARG A 29 12.66 7.48 9.46
N GLU A 30 11.84 7.38 8.42
CA GLU A 30 10.39 7.49 8.54
C GLU A 30 9.78 6.41 9.44
N LYS A 31 10.30 5.17 9.42
CA LYS A 31 9.87 4.11 10.34
C LYS A 31 10.12 4.47 11.80
N VAL A 32 11.30 5.03 12.10
CA VAL A 32 11.67 5.44 13.46
C VAL A 32 10.81 6.63 13.90
N GLU A 33 10.67 7.65 13.07
CA GLU A 33 9.83 8.83 13.34
C GLU A 33 8.37 8.42 13.64
N LEU A 34 7.80 7.56 12.79
CA LEU A 34 6.43 7.10 12.99
C LEU A 34 6.30 6.27 14.28
N ARG A 35 7.29 5.43 14.59
CA ARG A 35 7.30 4.64 15.84
C ARG A 35 7.29 5.56 17.07
N ILE A 36 8.15 6.57 17.10
CA ILE A 36 8.23 7.55 18.21
C ILE A 36 6.89 8.30 18.36
N HIS A 37 6.27 8.72 17.26
CA HIS A 37 4.98 9.41 17.35
C HIS A 37 3.89 8.50 17.92
N LEU A 38 3.81 7.26 17.44
CA LEU A 38 2.79 6.30 17.84
C LEU A 38 2.92 5.83 19.29
N THR A 39 4.10 5.91 19.91
CA THR A 39 4.23 5.64 21.35
C THR A 39 3.53 6.70 22.21
N GLY A 40 3.46 7.96 21.75
CA GLY A 40 2.90 9.07 22.51
C GLY A 40 1.47 9.49 22.14
N CYS A 41 1.01 9.17 20.93
CA CYS A 41 -0.27 9.67 20.41
C CYS A 41 -1.31 8.55 20.26
N SER A 42 -2.31 8.50 21.15
CA SER A 42 -3.43 7.55 21.08
C SER A 42 -4.31 7.77 19.83
N PHE A 43 -4.53 9.01 19.43
CA PHE A 43 -5.33 9.35 18.24
C PHE A 43 -4.71 8.83 16.96
N CYS A 44 -3.39 8.97 16.77
CA CYS A 44 -2.72 8.43 15.60
C CYS A 44 -2.68 6.89 15.59
N ARG A 45 -2.64 6.24 16.77
CA ARG A 45 -2.81 4.78 16.88
C ARG A 45 -4.21 4.34 16.47
N LEU A 46 -5.25 5.07 16.88
CA LEU A 46 -6.62 4.81 16.47
C LEU A 46 -6.80 5.03 14.97
N PHE A 47 -6.34 6.17 14.46
CA PHE A 47 -6.35 6.49 13.04
C PHE A 47 -5.68 5.39 12.21
N GLN A 48 -4.51 4.89 12.63
CA GLN A 48 -3.84 3.79 11.95
C GLN A 48 -4.74 2.54 11.84
N LYS A 49 -5.40 2.15 12.93
CA LYS A 49 -6.30 0.97 12.90
C LYS A 49 -7.48 1.20 11.96
N GLN A 50 -8.08 2.39 12.01
CA GLN A 50 -9.20 2.78 11.15
C GLN A 50 -8.81 2.81 9.68
N SER A 51 -7.69 3.44 9.34
CA SER A 51 -7.17 3.52 7.98
C SER A 51 -6.90 2.13 7.39
N ILE A 52 -6.25 1.23 8.14
CA ILE A 52 -6.04 -0.16 7.70
C ILE A 52 -7.38 -0.87 7.48
N GLY A 53 -8.35 -0.68 8.37
CA GLY A 53 -9.69 -1.24 8.24
C GLY A 53 -10.41 -0.75 6.98
N ILE A 54 -10.41 0.56 6.73
CA ILE A 54 -11.00 1.18 5.55
C ILE A 54 -10.35 0.64 4.28
N ASN A 55 -9.02 0.64 4.20
CA ASN A 55 -8.31 0.15 3.01
C ASN A 55 -8.61 -1.33 2.74
N LYS A 56 -8.73 -2.15 3.79
CA LYS A 56 -9.14 -3.55 3.66
C LYS A 56 -10.58 -3.67 3.13
N MET A 57 -11.53 -2.94 3.69
CA MET A 57 -12.93 -2.96 3.24
C MET A 57 -13.06 -2.51 1.79
N VAL A 58 -12.35 -1.44 1.40
CA VAL A 58 -12.34 -0.95 0.03
C VAL A 58 -11.74 -1.99 -0.91
N HIS A 59 -10.63 -2.62 -0.53
CA HIS A 59 -10.02 -3.70 -1.31
C HIS A 59 -10.99 -4.88 -1.50
N GLU A 60 -11.67 -5.31 -0.45
CA GLU A 60 -12.68 -6.37 -0.50
C GLU A 60 -13.89 -5.99 -1.37
N LEU A 61 -14.36 -4.73 -1.32
CA LEU A 61 -15.45 -4.25 -2.17
C LEU A 61 -15.10 -4.33 -3.65
N PHE A 62 -13.88 -3.93 -4.03
CA PHE A 62 -13.44 -4.02 -5.41
C PHE A 62 -13.17 -5.47 -5.84
N HIS A 63 -12.67 -6.35 -4.96
CA HIS A 63 -12.41 -7.75 -5.32
C HIS A 63 -13.68 -8.61 -5.36
N SER A 64 -14.64 -8.36 -4.47
CA SER A 64 -15.94 -9.05 -4.48
C SER A 64 -16.81 -8.66 -5.68
N ALA A 65 -16.72 -7.42 -6.16
CA ALA A 65 -17.36 -6.98 -7.40
C ALA A 65 -16.69 -7.57 -8.66
N VAL A 66 -15.44 -8.02 -8.57
CA VAL A 66 -14.60 -8.57 -9.66
C VAL A 66 -14.74 -10.10 -9.79
N HIS A 67 -15.76 -10.72 -9.18
CA HIS A 67 -16.16 -12.10 -9.49
C HIS A 67 -16.88 -12.26 -10.85
N LYS A 68 -16.83 -11.27 -11.73
CA LYS A 68 -16.98 -11.52 -13.17
C LYS A 68 -15.61 -11.86 -13.71
N ASP A 69 -15.43 -13.11 -14.11
CA ASP A 69 -14.30 -13.67 -14.88
C ASP A 69 -13.56 -12.62 -15.74
N ILE A 70 -12.69 -11.79 -15.14
CA ILE A 70 -11.82 -10.86 -15.88
C ILE A 70 -10.71 -11.74 -16.45
N ARG A 71 -11.02 -12.39 -17.56
CA ARG A 71 -10.08 -13.15 -18.35
C ARG A 71 -9.67 -12.28 -19.53
N LEU A 72 -8.40 -12.43 -19.93
CA LEU A 72 -8.01 -12.04 -21.28
C LEU A 72 -8.88 -12.81 -22.26
N ASP A 73 -9.30 -12.16 -23.35
CA ASP A 73 -9.98 -12.84 -24.42
C ASP A 73 -9.05 -13.89 -25.04
N ASP A 74 -9.63 -14.89 -25.68
CA ASP A 74 -8.85 -16.04 -26.14
C ASP A 74 -7.93 -15.70 -27.32
N ASP A 75 -8.26 -14.70 -28.15
CA ASP A 75 -7.38 -14.22 -29.23
C ASP A 75 -6.14 -13.54 -28.65
N TYR A 76 -6.31 -12.72 -27.61
CA TYR A 76 -5.16 -12.11 -26.94
C TYR A 76 -4.25 -13.14 -26.26
N LYS A 77 -4.82 -14.16 -25.60
CA LYS A 77 -4.03 -15.26 -25.02
C LYS A 77 -3.24 -16.00 -26.09
N LYS A 78 -3.87 -16.29 -27.23
CA LYS A 78 -3.22 -16.99 -28.34
C LYS A 78 -2.05 -16.19 -28.90
N LYS A 79 -2.25 -14.90 -29.17
CA LYS A 79 -1.18 -13.99 -29.63
C LYS A 79 -0.04 -13.87 -28.63
N LEU A 80 -0.36 -13.88 -27.34
CA LEU A 80 0.66 -13.84 -26.29
C LEU A 80 1.50 -15.12 -26.28
N GLN A 81 0.86 -16.27 -26.44
CA GLN A 81 1.53 -17.56 -26.50
C GLN A 81 2.44 -17.68 -27.71
N GLU A 82 1.98 -17.29 -28.90
CA GLU A 82 2.80 -17.25 -30.12
C GLU A 82 4.07 -16.41 -29.92
N ARG A 83 3.95 -15.24 -29.27
CA ARG A 83 5.12 -14.40 -28.96
C ARG A 83 6.10 -15.04 -27.97
N ILE A 84 5.62 -15.84 -27.02
CA ILE A 84 6.48 -16.54 -26.06
C ILE A 84 7.26 -17.64 -26.80
N GLU A 85 6.58 -18.43 -27.62
CA GLU A 85 7.18 -19.49 -28.42
C GLU A 85 8.24 -18.93 -29.39
N GLU A 86 7.94 -17.84 -30.09
CA GLU A 86 8.90 -17.13 -30.95
C GLU A 86 10.17 -16.66 -30.23
N GLN A 87 10.10 -16.36 -28.93
CA GLN A 87 11.27 -15.93 -28.14
C GLN A 87 12.05 -17.11 -27.58
N LEU A 88 11.39 -18.23 -27.33
CA LEU A 88 12.03 -19.47 -26.91
C LEU A 88 12.80 -20.11 -28.07
N ASP A 89 12.23 -20.11 -29.28
CA ASP A 89 12.87 -20.68 -30.48
C ASP A 89 14.06 -19.86 -31.00
N LYS A 90 14.27 -18.64 -30.48
CA LYS A 90 15.41 -17.77 -30.80
C LYS A 90 16.64 -18.00 -29.91
N ASN A 91 16.55 -18.86 -28.89
CA ASN A 91 17.68 -19.29 -28.05
C ASN A 91 18.09 -20.73 -28.38
#